data_AF-A0AA37THX0-F1
#
_entry.id   AF-A0AA37THX0-F1
#
_cell.length_a   1.000
_cell.length_b   1.000
_cell.length_c   1.000
_cell.angle_alpha   90.00
_cell.angle_beta   90.00
_cell.angle_gamma   90.00
#
_symmetry.space_group_name_H-M   'P 1'
#
loop_
_entity.id
_entity.type
_entity.pdbx_description
1 polymer ?
#
loop_
_entity_poly.entity_id
_entity_poly.type
_entity_poly.pdbx_seq_one_letter_code
_entity_poly.pdbx_strand_id
1 'polypeptide(L)'
;MRNLITLAALAVAGSASAGPTDGERWDMGAVERRGSEVLTTGLTFRRTGPGEWAVEARCQVTDTRTKRWRVRTGRGVAVRSMGLVLVDVPGLGRFVLFEASDEIAANVPGCASGTAIYGTGD
;
A
#
# COMPACT_ATOMS: atom_id res chain seq x y z
N MET A 1 45.27 -37.52 21.85
CA MET A 1 45.06 -36.20 21.19
C MET A 1 43.84 -36.33 20.30
N ARG A 2 42.76 -35.61 20.60
CA ARG A 2 41.43 -35.82 20.04
C ARG A 2 41.05 -34.55 19.25
N ASN A 3 41.13 -34.64 17.93
CA ASN A 3 40.83 -33.53 17.03
C ASN A 3 39.31 -33.32 17.00
N LEU A 4 38.83 -32.24 17.63
CA LEU A 4 37.47 -31.75 17.44
C LEU A 4 37.44 -30.93 16.14
N ILE A 5 36.77 -31.48 15.12
CA ILE A 5 36.41 -30.75 13.91
C ILE A 5 35.12 -30.00 14.23
N THR A 6 35.23 -28.71 14.47
CA THR A 6 34.08 -27.82 14.66
C THR A 6 33.45 -27.56 13.29
N LEU A 7 32.33 -28.23 12.98
CA LEU A 7 31.48 -27.85 11.85
C LEU A 7 30.81 -26.51 12.17
N ALA A 8 31.30 -25.43 11.56
CA ALA A 8 30.59 -24.16 11.51
C ALA A 8 29.43 -24.31 10.52
N ALA A 9 28.20 -24.46 11.02
CA ALA A 9 27.00 -24.39 10.22
C ALA A 9 26.84 -22.93 9.73
N LEU A 10 27.21 -22.67 8.48
CA LEU A 10 26.89 -21.44 7.77
C LEU A 10 25.37 -21.42 7.53
N ALA A 11 24.63 -20.85 8.48
CA ALA A 11 23.24 -20.48 8.28
C ALA A 11 23.22 -19.35 7.24
N VAL A 12 22.97 -19.69 5.98
CA VAL A 12 22.58 -18.71 4.97
C VAL A 12 21.17 -18.28 5.35
N ALA A 13 21.06 -17.27 6.22
CA ALA A 13 19.82 -16.56 6.42
C ALA A 13 19.50 -15.93 5.06
N GLY A 14 18.59 -16.56 4.31
CA GLY A 14 18.07 -15.97 3.08
C GLY A 14 17.57 -14.58 3.44
N SER A 15 18.10 -13.57 2.77
CA SER A 15 17.61 -12.20 2.92
C SER A 15 16.10 -12.26 2.68
N ALA A 16 15.31 -12.11 3.73
CA ALA A 16 13.90 -11.82 3.54
C ALA A 16 13.88 -10.56 2.68
N SER A 17 13.47 -10.69 1.42
CA SER A 17 13.37 -9.56 0.52
C SER A 17 12.37 -8.61 1.16
N ALA A 18 12.88 -7.52 1.75
CA ALA A 18 12.05 -6.47 2.31
C ALA A 18 11.14 -5.98 1.18
N GLY A 19 9.84 -6.16 1.35
CA GLY A 19 8.86 -5.63 0.41
C GLY A 19 8.84 -4.09 0.48
N PRO A 20 8.24 -3.40 -0.51
CA PRO A 20 8.10 -1.94 -0.44
C PRO A 20 7.40 -1.49 0.85
N THR A 21 6.49 -2.32 1.35
CA THR A 21 5.74 -2.11 2.58
C THR A 21 6.59 -2.23 3.86
N ASP A 22 7.82 -2.77 3.77
CA ASP A 22 8.80 -2.84 4.86
C ASP A 22 9.73 -1.60 4.90
N GLY A 23 9.52 -0.62 4.03
CA GLY A 23 10.19 0.68 4.09
C GLY A 23 9.70 1.59 5.23
N GLU A 24 10.49 2.62 5.56
CA GLU A 24 10.07 3.75 6.40
C GLU A 24 8.94 4.54 5.73
N ARG A 25 9.04 4.67 4.41
CA ARG A 25 8.06 5.28 3.53
C ARG A 25 7.81 4.36 2.35
N TRP A 26 6.57 4.35 1.86
CA TRP A 26 6.19 3.72 0.60
C TRP A 26 4.89 4.33 0.10
N ASP A 27 4.59 4.11 -1.17
CA ASP A 27 3.38 4.58 -1.85
C ASP A 27 2.64 3.40 -2.48
N MET A 28 1.33 3.55 -2.63
CA MET A 28 0.51 2.65 -3.43
C MET A 28 -0.54 3.43 -4.20
N GLY A 29 -0.76 3.06 -5.45
CA GLY A 29 -1.81 3.63 -6.27
C GLY A 29 -2.66 2.58 -6.99
N ALA A 30 -3.86 2.98 -7.40
CA ALA A 30 -4.70 2.20 -8.28
C ALA A 30 -5.47 3.12 -9.24
N VAL A 31 -5.77 2.58 -10.42
CA VAL A 31 -6.55 3.28 -11.44
C VAL A 31 -7.69 2.38 -11.88
N GLU A 32 -8.90 2.91 -11.92
CA GLU A 32 -10.09 2.18 -12.29
C GLU A 32 -10.91 3.00 -13.29
N ARG A 33 -11.39 2.37 -14.37
CA ARG A 33 -12.28 3.01 -15.33
C ARG A 33 -13.73 2.61 -15.07
N ARG A 34 -14.59 3.61 -14.84
CA ARG A 34 -16.05 3.44 -14.68
C ARG A 34 -16.79 4.26 -15.72
N GLY A 35 -17.12 3.63 -16.85
CA GLY A 35 -17.76 4.30 -17.98
C GLY A 35 -16.91 5.46 -18.53
N SER A 36 -17.40 6.69 -18.38
CA SER A 36 -16.70 7.91 -18.79
C SER A 36 -15.79 8.49 -17.72
N GLU A 37 -15.72 7.90 -16.53
CA GLU A 37 -14.86 8.36 -15.43
C GLU A 37 -13.61 7.47 -15.31
N VAL A 38 -12.47 8.10 -15.04
CA VAL A 38 -11.25 7.44 -14.56
C VAL A 38 -11.07 7.85 -13.09
N LEU A 39 -11.11 6.86 -12.22
CA LEU A 39 -10.87 7.00 -10.80
C LEU A 39 -9.40 6.67 -10.53
N THR A 40 -8.78 7.40 -9.62
CA THR A 40 -7.40 7.17 -9.19
C THR A 40 -7.34 7.26 -7.68
N THR A 41 -6.79 6.23 -7.04
CA THR A 41 -6.43 6.24 -5.62
C THR A 41 -4.91 6.34 -5.51
N GLY A 42 -4.42 7.20 -4.64
CA GLY A 42 -3.03 7.22 -4.21
C GLY A 42 -2.98 7.27 -2.69
N LEU A 43 -2.18 6.41 -2.08
CA LEU A 43 -1.92 6.35 -0.65
C LEU A 43 -0.40 6.46 -0.43
N THR A 44 0.01 7.38 0.43
CA THR A 44 1.38 7.53 0.90
C THR A 44 1.45 7.11 2.35
N PHE A 45 2.36 6.20 2.66
CA PHE A 45 2.54 5.60 3.97
C PHE A 45 3.84 6.07 4.59
N ARG A 46 3.78 6.45 5.86
CA ARG A 46 4.96 6.74 6.68
C ARG A 46 4.87 5.96 7.98
N ARG A 47 5.87 5.13 8.24
CA ARG A 47 5.90 4.23 9.40
C ARG A 47 5.81 5.02 10.71
N THR A 48 4.95 4.57 11.60
CA THR A 48 4.82 5.09 12.98
C THR A 48 5.12 4.03 14.03
N GLY A 49 5.06 2.75 13.64
CA GLY A 49 5.40 1.60 14.48
C GLY A 49 5.52 0.32 13.64
N PRO A 50 5.87 -0.83 14.25
CA PRO A 50 5.89 -2.10 13.56
C PRO A 50 4.50 -2.46 12.98
N GLY A 51 4.39 -2.50 11.64
CA GLY A 51 3.12 -2.77 10.97
C GLY A 51 2.10 -1.63 11.06
N GLU A 52 2.51 -0.42 11.46
CA GLU A 52 1.64 0.75 11.59
C GLU A 52 2.19 1.95 10.80
N TRP A 53 1.30 2.66 10.12
CA TRP A 53 1.65 3.84 9.33
C TRP A 53 0.67 4.99 9.51
N ALA A 54 1.19 6.22 9.49
CA ALA A 54 0.42 7.38 9.12
C ALA A 54 0.21 7.39 7.60
N VAL A 55 -0.99 7.74 7.15
CA VAL A 55 -1.36 7.70 5.73
C VAL A 55 -1.84 9.05 5.24
N GLU A 56 -1.36 9.47 4.07
CA GLU A 56 -1.98 10.52 3.27
C GLU A 56 -2.66 9.88 2.06
N ALA A 57 -3.95 10.15 1.87
CA ALA A 57 -4.74 9.56 0.81
C ALA A 57 -5.25 10.63 -0.15
N ARG A 58 -5.32 10.25 -1.43
CA ARG A 58 -5.85 11.06 -2.52
C ARG A 58 -6.76 10.21 -3.38
N CYS A 59 -8.00 10.65 -3.56
CA CYS A 59 -8.94 10.08 -4.51
C CYS A 59 -9.30 11.12 -5.57
N GLN A 60 -9.05 10.79 -6.83
CA GLN A 60 -9.30 11.67 -7.96
C GLN A 60 -10.30 11.00 -8.91
N VAL A 61 -11.25 11.79 -9.41
CA VAL A 61 -12.16 11.39 -10.48
C VAL A 61 -11.94 12.32 -11.66
N THR A 62 -11.69 11.75 -12.83
CA THR A 62 -11.48 12.47 -14.08
C THR A 62 -12.56 12.06 -15.08
N ASP A 63 -13.37 13.00 -15.54
CA ASP A 63 -14.28 12.77 -16.65
C ASP A 63 -13.48 12.80 -17.97
N THR A 64 -13.44 11.66 -18.65
CA THR A 64 -12.69 11.47 -19.89
C THR A 64 -13.25 12.25 -21.08
N ARG A 65 -14.55 12.60 -21.05
CA ARG A 65 -15.24 13.35 -22.11
C ARG A 65 -14.96 14.84 -21.98
N THR A 66 -15.10 15.38 -20.78
CA THR A 66 -14.97 16.82 -20.51
C THR A 66 -13.58 17.23 -20.03
N LYS A 67 -12.72 16.26 -19.71
CA LYS A 67 -11.40 16.44 -19.08
C LYS A 67 -11.43 17.14 -17.71
N ARG A 68 -12.63 17.36 -17.15
CA ARG A 68 -12.80 17.90 -15.81
C ARG A 68 -12.38 16.86 -14.78
N TRP A 69 -11.77 17.32 -13.70
CA TRP A 69 -11.38 16.46 -12.60
C TRP A 69 -11.76 17.06 -11.26
N ARG A 70 -11.97 16.18 -10.28
CA ARG A 70 -12.16 16.52 -8.87
C ARG A 70 -11.25 15.65 -8.03
N VAL A 71 -10.75 16.20 -6.94
CA VAL A 71 -9.88 15.49 -6.00
C VAL A 71 -10.41 15.66 -4.59
N ARG A 72 -10.26 14.61 -3.79
CA ARG A 72 -10.42 14.65 -2.34
C ARG A 72 -9.17 14.07 -1.71
N THR A 73 -8.68 14.73 -0.66
CA THR A 73 -7.52 14.27 0.09
C THR A 73 -7.89 14.10 1.56
N GLY A 74 -7.13 13.27 2.27
CA GLY A 74 -7.34 13.02 3.68
C GLY A 74 -6.10 12.44 4.34
N ARG A 75 -6.07 12.47 5.67
CA ARG A 75 -5.03 11.84 6.48
C ARG A 75 -5.65 10.82 7.40
N GLY A 76 -4.94 9.73 7.64
CA GLY A 76 -5.45 8.61 8.41
C GLY A 76 -4.34 7.71 8.92
N VAL A 77 -4.72 6.48 9.22
CA VAL A 77 -3.82 5.45 9.75
C VAL A 77 -3.97 4.17 8.96
N ALA A 78 -2.92 3.37 8.95
CA ALA A 78 -2.96 2.01 8.44
C ALA A 78 -2.29 1.04 9.40
N VAL A 79 -2.84 -0.17 9.45
CA VAL A 79 -2.34 -1.28 10.26
C VAL A 79 -2.25 -2.54 9.41
N ARG A 80 -1.11 -3.23 9.47
CA ARG A 80 -0.92 -4.55 8.86
C ARG A 80 -1.43 -5.63 9.81
N SER A 81 -2.30 -6.49 9.30
CA SER A 81 -2.81 -7.66 10.03
C SER A 81 -3.06 -8.82 9.07
N MET A 82 -2.53 -10.00 9.39
CA MET A 82 -2.75 -11.24 8.63
C MET A 82 -2.51 -11.13 7.10
N GLY A 83 -1.46 -10.39 6.69
CA GLY A 83 -1.13 -10.20 5.26
C GLY A 83 -2.01 -9.19 4.52
N LEU A 84 -2.80 -8.42 5.27
CA LEU A 84 -3.60 -7.30 4.78
C LEU A 84 -3.10 -5.99 5.39
N VAL A 85 -3.24 -4.89 4.68
CA VAL A 85 -3.10 -3.54 5.25
C VAL A 85 -4.46 -2.88 5.28
N LEU A 86 -4.97 -2.65 6.49
CA LEU A 86 -6.24 -1.97 6.73
C LEU A 86 -5.96 -0.48 6.87
N VAL A 87 -6.63 0.35 6.07
CA VAL A 87 -6.44 1.80 6.05
C VAL A 87 -7.75 2.50 6.41
N ASP A 88 -7.69 3.42 7.35
CA ASP A 88 -8.84 4.25 7.75
C ASP A 88 -8.46 5.73 7.61
N VAL A 89 -9.18 6.45 6.74
CA VAL A 89 -8.95 7.86 6.47
C VAL A 89 -10.25 8.62 6.71
N PRO A 90 -10.38 9.33 7.85
CA PRO A 90 -11.53 10.16 8.13
C PRO A 90 -11.88 11.09 6.97
N GLY A 91 -13.16 11.09 6.59
CA GLY A 91 -13.65 11.92 5.48
C GLY A 91 -13.33 11.39 4.08
N LEU A 92 -12.53 10.34 3.92
CA LEU A 92 -12.43 9.56 2.67
C LEU A 92 -13.07 8.18 2.83
N GLY A 93 -12.73 7.44 3.88
CA GLY A 93 -13.31 6.13 4.18
C GLY A 93 -12.23 5.07 4.40
N ARG A 94 -12.56 3.82 4.10
CA ARG A 94 -11.70 2.67 4.39
C ARG A 94 -11.20 1.98 3.12
N PHE A 95 -9.95 1.52 3.20
CA PHE A 95 -9.29 0.76 2.16
C PHE A 95 -8.71 -0.52 2.75
N VAL A 96 -8.66 -1.58 1.95
CA VAL A 96 -7.98 -2.82 2.29
C VAL A 96 -6.99 -3.11 1.17
N LEU A 97 -5.72 -3.27 1.53
CA LEU A 97 -4.68 -3.75 0.63
C LEU A 97 -4.42 -5.22 0.89
N PHE A 98 -4.45 -6.01 -0.18
CA PHE A 98 -4.13 -7.41 -0.18
C PHE A 98 -2.70 -7.57 -0.68
N GLU A 99 -1.74 -7.69 0.24
CA GLU A 99 -0.32 -7.72 -0.11
C GLU A 99 0.04 -8.94 -0.97
N ALA A 100 -0.70 -10.05 -0.81
CA ALA A 100 -0.45 -11.29 -1.55
C ALA A 100 -0.96 -11.28 -3.00
N SER A 101 -1.98 -10.48 -3.30
CA SER A 101 -2.58 -10.40 -4.65
C SER A 101 -2.32 -9.09 -5.36
N ASP A 102 -1.58 -8.17 -4.74
CA ASP A 102 -1.38 -6.81 -5.24
C ASP A 102 -2.70 -6.12 -5.59
N GLU A 103 -3.66 -6.16 -4.66
CA GLU A 103 -4.98 -5.56 -4.86
C GLU A 103 -5.32 -4.54 -3.78
N ILE A 104 -6.12 -3.54 -4.16
CA ILE A 104 -6.79 -2.62 -3.26
C ILE A 104 -8.31 -2.72 -3.43
N ALA A 105 -9.00 -2.87 -2.32
CA ALA A 105 -10.44 -2.63 -2.23
C ALA A 105 -10.69 -1.29 -1.54
N ALA A 106 -11.43 -0.41 -2.22
CA ALA A 106 -11.88 0.87 -1.69
C ALA A 106 -13.42 0.90 -1.68
N ASN A 107 -14.03 0.88 -0.50
CA ASN A 107 -15.49 1.00 -0.37
C ASN A 107 -15.91 2.48 -0.28
N VAL A 108 -15.38 3.31 -1.20
CA VAL A 108 -15.50 4.77 -1.15
C VAL A 108 -15.85 5.34 -2.52
N PRO A 109 -16.94 6.13 -2.64
CA PRO A 109 -17.23 6.85 -3.88
C PRO A 109 -16.09 7.78 -4.30
N GLY A 110 -15.63 7.61 -5.53
CA GLY A 110 -14.59 8.44 -6.15
C GLY A 110 -13.15 7.98 -5.93
N CYS A 111 -12.95 6.83 -5.28
CA CYS A 111 -11.66 6.14 -5.19
C CYS A 111 -11.67 4.90 -6.09
N ALA A 112 -10.53 4.60 -6.71
CA ALA A 112 -10.31 3.38 -7.48
C ALA A 112 -10.10 2.16 -6.57
N SER A 113 -10.61 1.02 -7.02
CA SER A 113 -10.24 -0.33 -6.56
C SER A 113 -9.60 -1.12 -7.71
N GLY A 114 -8.88 -2.20 -7.41
CA GLY A 114 -8.27 -3.09 -8.40
C GLY A 114 -6.80 -3.34 -8.12
N THR A 115 -6.00 -3.53 -9.16
CA THR A 115 -4.57 -3.80 -9.02
C THR A 115 -3.86 -2.61 -8.36
N ALA A 116 -3.14 -2.89 -7.29
CA ALA A 116 -2.28 -1.98 -6.57
C ALA A 116 -0.91 -1.89 -7.26
N ILE A 117 -0.45 -0.66 -7.46
CA ILE A 117 0.89 -0.36 -7.98
C ILE A 117 1.68 0.22 -6.81
N TYR A 118 2.69 -0.52 -6.35
CA TYR A 118 3.53 -0.10 -5.25
C TYR A 118 4.71 0.75 -5.73
N GLY A 119 5.07 1.74 -4.92
CA GLY A 119 6.26 2.56 -5.06
C GLY A 119 7.02 2.64 -3.75
N THR A 120 8.33 2.86 -3.83
CA THR A 120 9.22 2.96 -2.66
C THR A 120 9.27 4.38 -2.06
N GLY A 121 8.56 5.35 -2.67
CA GLY A 121 8.40 6.71 -2.15
C GLY A 121 9.63 7.61 -2.27
N ASP A 122 10.65 7.12 -2.98
CA ASP A 122 11.85 7.79 -3.48
C ASP A 122 11.70 8.31 -4.92
#